data_AF-A0AAU1HGJ3-F1
#
_entry.id   AF-A0AAU1HGJ3-F1
#
_cell.length_a   1.000
_cell.length_b   1.000
_cell.length_c   1.000
_cell.angle_alpha   90.00
_cell.angle_beta   90.00
_cell.angle_gamma   90.00
#
_symmetry.space_group_name_H-M   'P 1'
#
loop_
_entity.id
_entity.type
_entity.pdbx_description
1 polymer ?
#
loop_
_entity_poly.entity_id
_entity_poly.type
_entity_poly.pdbx_seq_one_letter_code
_entity_poly.pdbx_strand_id
1 'polypeptide(L)' 'MTDDNPACPECGRPMESGGLVLGKREDDDRRTCRTLWRCAGRHVWWRWADLPEEPLETCPVPELFR' A
#
# COMPACT_ATOMS: atom_id res chain seq x y z
N MET A 1 0.35 3.63 -19.52
CA MET A 1 0.89 2.85 -18.40
C MET A 1 -0.27 2.05 -17.88
N THR A 2 -0.24 0.73 -18.03
CA THR A 2 -1.29 -0.15 -17.50
C THR A 2 -1.23 0.00 -15.99
N ASP A 3 -2.30 0.51 -15.40
CA ASP A 3 -2.42 0.61 -13.94
C ASP A 3 -2.72 -0.82 -13.47
N ASP A 4 -1.67 -1.65 -13.36
CA ASP A 4 -1.76 -2.99 -12.78
C ASP A 4 -1.93 -2.83 -11.27
N ASN A 5 -3.12 -2.35 -10.89
CA ASN A 5 -3.48 -2.19 -9.50
C ASN A 5 -3.48 -3.57 -8.85
N PRO A 6 -2.79 -3.72 -7.70
CA PRO A 6 -2.69 -5.00 -7.06
C PRO A 6 -4.07 -5.50 -6.62
N ALA A 7 -4.24 -6.82 -6.64
CA ALA A 7 -5.38 -7.47 -6.03
C ALA A 7 -5.21 -7.48 -4.51
N CYS A 8 -6.31 -7.29 -3.78
CA CYS A 8 -6.34 -7.39 -2.33
C CYS A 8 -5.97 -8.82 -1.89
N PRO A 9 -4.96 -9.01 -1.03
CA PRO A 9 -4.56 -10.35 -0.56
C PRO A 9 -5.69 -11.11 0.15
N GLU A 10 -6.63 -10.40 0.78
CA GLU A 10 -7.73 -11.04 1.54
C GLU A 10 -8.96 -11.39 0.71
N CYS A 11 -9.33 -10.56 -0.27
CA CYS A 11 -10.59 -10.72 -0.99
C CYS A 11 -10.44 -10.83 -2.52
N GLY A 12 -9.21 -10.76 -3.03
CA GLY A 12 -8.89 -10.87 -4.46
C GLY A 12 -9.41 -9.73 -5.33
N ARG A 13 -10.13 -8.76 -4.77
CA ARG A 13 -10.69 -7.63 -5.51
C ARG A 13 -9.59 -6.65 -5.92
N PRO A 14 -9.72 -5.97 -7.07
CA PRO A 14 -8.80 -4.90 -7.43
C PRO A 14 -8.80 -3.81 -6.36
N MET A 15 -7.63 -3.21 -6.15
CA MET A 15 -7.46 -2.09 -5.25
C MET A 15 -7.32 -0.78 -6.02
N GLU A 16 -7.57 0.32 -5.32
CA GLU A 16 -7.31 1.67 -5.80
C GLU A 16 -6.21 2.29 -4.95
N SER A 17 -5.39 3.17 -5.55
CA SER A 17 -4.42 3.96 -4.81
C SER A 17 -5.15 4.99 -3.95
N GLY A 18 -4.91 4.96 -2.64
CA GLY A 18 -5.43 5.92 -1.67
C GLY A 18 -4.49 7.10 -1.40
N GLY A 19 -3.36 7.18 -2.12
CA GLY A 19 -2.35 8.23 -1.98
C GLY A 19 -0.99 7.70 -1.52
N LEU A 20 -0.11 8.63 -1.14
CA LEU A 20 1.24 8.35 -0.65
C LEU A 20 1.36 8.75 0.83
N VAL A 21 1.98 7.87 1.62
CA VAL A 21 2.29 8.10 3.03
C VAL A 21 3.80 8.13 3.19
N LEU A 22 4.35 9.21 3.74
CA LEU A 22 5.78 9.29 4.02
C LEU A 22 6.11 8.49 5.27
N GLY A 23 6.97 7.48 5.14
CA GLY A 23 7.41 6.61 6.22
C GLY A 23 8.93 6.55 6.30
N LYS A 24 9.46 6.19 7.47
CA LYS A 24 10.87 5.81 7.61
C LYS A 24 10.98 4.30 7.37
N ARG A 25 11.87 3.89 6.47
CA ARG A 25 12.20 2.48 6.24
C ARG A 25 13.33 2.11 7.20
N GLU A 26 13.09 1.10 8.03
CA GLU A 26 14.04 0.72 9.08
C GLU A 26 15.32 0.12 8.48
N ASP A 27 15.21 -0.61 7.36
CA ASP A 27 16.34 -1.30 6.72
C ASP A 27 17.46 -0.38 6.23
N ASP A 28 17.11 0.83 5.76
CA ASP A 28 18.07 1.79 5.19
C ASP A 28 18.05 3.16 5.86
N ASP A 29 17.28 3.33 6.94
CA ASP A 29 17.07 4.58 7.69
C ASP A 29 16.47 5.74 6.87
N ARG A 30 16.06 5.49 5.61
CA ARG A 30 15.60 6.55 4.70
C ARG A 30 14.11 6.85 4.89
N ARG A 31 13.74 8.10 4.61
CA ARG A 31 12.33 8.47 4.44
C ARG A 31 11.93 8.25 3.00
N THR A 32 10.93 7.41 2.81
CA THR A 32 10.45 7.00 1.50
C THR A 32 8.92 6.97 1.52
N CYS A 33 8.29 7.17 0.37
CA CYS A 33 6.83 7.09 0.26
C CYS A 33 6.38 5.62 0.22
N ARG A 34 5.31 5.32 0.94
CA ARG A 34 4.49 4.12 0.75
C ARG A 34 3.25 4.48 -0.05
N THR A 35 2.94 3.70 -1.08
CA THR A 35 1.64 3.79 -1.76
C THR A 35 0.61 3.07 -0.93
N LEU A 36 -0.47 3.77 -0.59
CA LEU A 36 -1.62 3.22 0.10
C LEU A 36 -2.55 2.55 -0.91
N TRP A 37 -3.00 1.34 -0.59
CA TRP A 37 -3.90 0.56 -1.42
C TRP A 37 -5.16 0.20 -0.64
N ARG A 38 -6.32 0.38 -1.27
CA ARG A 38 -7.61 0.07 -0.65
C ARG A 38 -8.50 -0.70 -1.61
N CYS A 39 -9.13 -1.77 -1.11
CA CYS A 39 -10.16 -2.48 -1.86
C CYS A 39 -11.58 -2.00 -1.47
N ALA A 40 -12.58 -2.34 -2.28
CA ALA A 40 -13.99 -2.07 -1.96
C ALA A 40 -14.47 -2.76 -0.66
N GLY A 41 -13.75 -3.77 -0.18
CA GLY A 41 -13.97 -4.43 1.12
C GLY A 41 -13.41 -3.66 2.32
N ARG A 42 -12.84 -2.46 2.12
CA ARG A 42 -12.19 -1.63 3.16
C ARG A 42 -10.92 -2.22 3.79
N HIS A 43 -10.32 -3.24 3.18
CA HIS A 43 -8.96 -3.65 3.56
C HIS A 43 -7.97 -2.61 3.08
N VAL A 44 -7.01 -2.28 3.94
CA VAL A 44 -5.98 -1.26 3.70
C VAL A 44 -4.61 -1.92 3.74
N TRP A 45 -3.89 -1.79 2.63
CA TRP A 45 -2.55 -2.32 2.43
C TRP A 45 -1.63 -1.18 2.01
N TRP A 46 -0.33 -1.38 2.09
CA TRP A 46 0.64 -0.45 1.55
C TRP A 46 1.90 -1.18 1.07
N ARG A 47 2.66 -0.55 0.19
CA ARG A 47 4.02 -0.99 -0.17
C ARG A 47 4.90 0.23 -0.40
N TRP A 48 6.20 0.05 -0.35
CA TRP A 48 7.14 1.11 -0.74
C TRP A 48 6.96 1.48 -2.22
N ALA A 49 6.81 2.76 -2.51
CA ALA A 49 6.56 3.25 -3.87
C ALA A 49 7.79 3.08 -4.79
N ASP A 50 9.00 3.03 -4.21
CA ASP A 50 10.26 2.78 -4.89
C ASP A 50 10.57 1.29 -5.06
N LEU A 51 9.80 0.39 -4.44
CA LEU A 51 9.94 -1.06 -4.53
C LEU A 51 8.59 -1.72 -4.88
N PRO A 52 8.07 -1.54 -6.10
CA PRO A 52 6.76 -2.06 -6.49
C PRO A 52 6.68 -3.60 -6.52
N GLU A 53 7.82 -4.27 -6.67
CA GLU A 53 7.91 -5.74 -6.67
C GLU A 53 7.84 -6.36 -5.27
N GLU A 54 8.02 -5.55 -4.20
CA GLU A 54 7.88 -6.03 -2.83
C GLU A 54 6.41 -6.38 -2.50
N PRO A 55 6.17 -7.36 -1.63
CA PRO A 55 4.82 -7.72 -1.20
C PRO A 55 4.08 -6.55 -0.58
N LEU A 56 2.75 -6.60 -0.66
CA LEU A 56 1.91 -5.71 0.13
C LEU A 56 2.03 -6.03 1.62
N GLU A 57 2.24 -4.98 2.40
CA GLU A 57 2.28 -5.05 3.85
C GLU A 57 0.96 -4.54 4.45
N THR A 58 0.62 -5.03 5.65
CA THR A 58 -0.53 -4.51 6.40
C THR A 58 -0.25 -3.08 6.86
N CYS A 59 -1.21 -2.17 6.65
CA CYS A 59 -1.13 -0.84 7.24
C CYS A 59 -1.33 -0.95 8.77
N PRO A 60 -0.43 -0.40 9.61
CA PRO A 60 -0.52 -0.51 11.07
C PRO A 60 -1.60 0.39 11.67
N VAL A 61 -2.06 1.40 10.91
CA VAL A 61 -3.09 2.36 11.34
C VAL A 61 -4.19 2.48 10.28
N PRO A 62 -4.85 1.37 9.91
CA PRO A 62 -5.80 1.35 8.81
C PRO A 62 -7.00 2.27 9.06
N GLU A 63 -7.33 2.56 10.32
CA GLU A 63 -8.40 3.47 10.74
C GLU A 63 -8.24 4.89 10.21
N LEU A 64 -7.01 5.35 9.97
CA LEU A 64 -6.76 6.69 9.43
C LEU A 64 -7.16 6.83 7.95
N PHE A 65 -7.45 5.71 7.29
CA PHE A 65 -7.67 5.63 5.85
C PHE A 65 -9.01 4.96 5.46
N ARG A 66 -9.93 4.81 6.43
CA ARG A 66 -11.24 4.14 6.25
C ARG A 66 -12.31 5.01 5.63
#